data_AF-A0A958F0M0-F1
#
_entry.id   AF-A0A958F0M0-F1
#
_cell.length_a   1.000
_cell.length_b   1.000
_cell.length_c   1.000
_cell.angle_alpha   90.00
_cell.angle_beta   90.00
_cell.angle_gamma   90.00
#
_symmetry.space_group_name_H-M   'P 1'
#
loop_
_entity.id
_entity.type
_entity.pdbx_description
1 polymer ?
#
loop_
_entity_poly.entity_id
_entity_poly.type
_entity_poly.pdbx_seq_one_letter_code
_entity_poly.pdbx_strand_id
1 'polypeptide(L)'
;MVVLMVILTIVLGISVDYVIQRRKQIGLASSPALGVSPISSTLSLLPKGIFLQPSMTWTKILDDGEIAVGIHPILMGVVGEPDAIELHEPGLQIAK
;
A
#
# COMPACT_ATOMS: atom_id res chain seq x y z
N MET A 1 -43.54 1.99 -1.47
CA MET A 1 -42.93 2.85 -2.52
C MET A 1 -41.65 3.51 -2.01
N VAL A 2 -41.72 4.37 -0.98
CA VAL A 2 -40.53 5.04 -0.42
C VAL A 2 -39.50 4.05 0.16
N VAL A 3 -39.95 3.04 0.90
CA VAL A 3 -39.06 2.03 1.53
C VAL A 3 -38.21 1.29 0.49
N LEU A 4 -38.80 0.94 -0.65
CA LEU A 4 -38.09 0.29 -1.76
C LEU A 4 -37.00 1.20 -2.33
N MET A 5 -37.29 2.50 -2.47
CA MET A 5 -36.32 3.49 -2.94
C MET A 5 -35.15 3.66 -1.96
N VAL A 6 -35.43 3.67 -0.65
CA VAL A 6 -34.39 3.78 0.39
C VAL A 6 -33.47 2.57 0.37
N ILE A 7 -34.02 1.36 0.33
CA ILE A 7 -33.24 0.12 0.25
C ILE A 7 -32.38 0.11 -1.01
N LEU A 8 -32.95 0.48 -2.17
CA LEU A 8 -32.21 0.55 -3.43
C LEU A 8 -31.03 1.53 -3.34
N THR A 9 -31.23 2.69 -2.72
CA THR A 9 -30.18 3.71 -2.58
C THR A 9 -29.05 3.24 -1.65
N ILE A 10 -29.38 2.57 -0.55
CA ILE A 10 -28.39 1.99 0.37
C ILE A 10 -27.59 0.89 -0.33
N VAL A 11 -28.26 -0.02 -1.04
CA VAL A 11 -27.60 -1.11 -1.79
C VAL A 11 -26.70 -0.55 -2.89
N LEU A 12 -27.14 0.51 -3.58
CA LEU A 12 -26.35 1.18 -4.61
C LEU A 12 -25.08 1.81 -4.02
N GLY A 13 -25.21 2.51 -2.88
CA GLY A 13 -24.07 3.08 -2.17
C GLY A 13 -23.05 2.02 -1.74
N ILE A 14 -23.51 0.94 -1.12
CA ILE A 14 -22.66 -0.20 -0.72
C ILE A 14 -21.99 -0.85 -1.94
N SER A 15 -22.72 -0.99 -3.05
CA SER A 15 -22.18 -1.62 -4.26
C SER A 15 -21.07 -0.77 -4.89
N VAL A 16 -21.25 0.55 -4.93
CA VAL A 16 -20.22 1.47 -5.45
C VAL A 16 -18.98 1.44 -4.56
N ASP A 17 -19.16 1.52 -3.24
CA ASP A 17 -18.05 1.45 -2.29
C ASP A 17 -17.29 0.13 -2.40
N TYR A 18 -18.02 -0.99 -2.48
CA TYR A 18 -17.44 -2.32 -2.66
C TYR A 18 -16.63 -2.45 -3.95
N VAL A 19 -17.14 -1.91 -5.08
CA VAL A 19 -16.43 -1.93 -6.36
C VAL A 19 -15.15 -1.09 -6.30
N ILE A 20 -15.17 0.07 -5.63
CA ILE A 20 -14.01 0.93 -5.47
C ILE A 20 -12.96 0.27 -4.56
N GLN A 21 -13.36 -0.28 -3.41
CA GLN A 21 -12.45 -1.00 -2.52
C GLN A 21 -11.83 -2.22 -3.20
N ARG A 22 -12.63 -3.00 -3.95
CA ARG A 22 -12.12 -4.18 -4.67
C ARG A 22 -11.07 -3.80 -5.72
N ARG A 23 -11.23 -2.67 -6.40
CA ARG A 23 -10.22 -2.15 -7.34
C ARG A 23 -8.93 -1.73 -6.63
N LYS A 24 -9.02 -1.10 -5.46
CA LYS A 24 -7.85 -0.78 -4.61
C LYS A 24 -7.13 -2.06 -4.15
N GLN A 25 -7.88 -3.07 -3.71
CA GLN A 25 -7.32 -4.35 -3.26
C GLN A 25 -6.60 -5.14 -4.37
N ILE A 26 -7.06 -5.08 -5.62
CA ILE A 26 -6.37 -5.76 -6.74
C ILE A 26 -5.00 -5.12 -7.03
N GLY A 27 -4.84 -3.81 -6.82
CA GLY A 27 -3.53 -3.13 -6.89
C GLY A 27 -2.63 -3.39 -5.68
N LEU A 28 -3.23 -3.72 -4.53
CA LEU A 28 -2.57 -3.95 -3.24
C LEU A 28 -2.48 -5.43 -2.85
N ALA A 29 -2.83 -6.38 -3.75
CA ALA A 29 -2.88 -7.83 -3.47
C ALA A 29 -1.53 -8.48 -3.11
N SER A 30 -0.48 -7.67 -2.95
CA SER A 30 0.80 -8.05 -2.33
C SER A 30 0.88 -7.70 -0.84
N SER A 31 -0.17 -7.12 -0.25
CA SER A 31 -0.21 -6.76 1.17
C SER A 31 -0.49 -8.02 2.01
N PRO A 32 0.45 -8.45 2.87
CA PRO A 32 0.23 -9.61 3.73
C PRO A 32 -0.89 -9.31 4.72
N ALA A 33 -1.86 -10.22 4.80
CA ALA A 33 -3.01 -10.14 5.69
C ALA A 33 -2.58 -9.78 7.13
N LEU A 34 -3.35 -8.87 7.76
CA LEU A 34 -3.26 -8.52 9.17
C LEU A 34 -3.34 -9.79 10.04
N GLY A 35 -2.18 -10.30 10.41
CA GLY A 35 -1.97 -11.51 11.19
C GLY A 35 -0.56 -11.51 11.76
N VAL A 36 -0.33 -12.30 12.82
CA VAL A 36 0.99 -12.40 13.45
C VAL A 36 1.93 -13.19 12.53
N SER A 37 2.59 -12.49 11.61
CA SER A 37 3.61 -13.06 10.72
C SER A 37 4.99 -13.02 11.39
N PRO A 38 5.82 -14.07 11.26
CA PRO A 38 7.20 -14.02 11.70
C PRO A 38 7.96 -12.89 10.99
N ILE A 39 8.79 -12.14 11.73
CA ILE A 39 9.60 -11.04 11.18
C ILE A 39 10.44 -11.50 9.99
N SER A 40 10.95 -12.73 10.02
CA SER A 40 11.72 -13.33 8.92
C SER A 40 10.93 -13.44 7.61
N SER A 41 9.63 -13.71 7.69
CA SER A 41 8.75 -13.79 6.52
C SER A 41 8.55 -12.40 5.92
N THR A 42 8.35 -11.39 6.77
CA THR A 42 8.26 -9.98 6.38
C THR A 42 9.57 -9.47 5.78
N LEU A 43 10.71 -9.92 6.29
CA LEU A 43 12.03 -9.56 5.77
C LEU A 43 12.30 -10.15 4.39
N SER A 44 11.66 -11.27 4.06
CA SER A 44 11.79 -11.93 2.75
C SER A 44 11.15 -11.13 1.62
N LEU A 45 10.29 -10.15 1.94
CA LEU A 45 9.69 -9.23 0.98
C LEU A 45 10.66 -8.12 0.53
N LEU A 46 11.75 -7.89 1.27
CA LEU A 46 12.73 -6.86 0.90
C LEU A 46 13.65 -7.36 -0.22
N PRO A 47 13.94 -6.50 -1.22
CA PRO A 47 14.92 -6.82 -2.24
C PRO A 47 16.31 -7.06 -1.62
N LYS A 48 17.10 -7.95 -2.23
CA LYS A 48 18.50 -8.14 -1.84
C LYS A 48 19.33 -6.91 -2.21
N GLY A 49 20.31 -6.58 -1.38
CA GLY A 49 21.27 -5.49 -1.64
C GLY A 49 20.70 -4.09 -1.44
N ILE A 50 19.73 -3.93 -0.55
CA ILE A 50 19.15 -2.63 -0.22
C ILE A 50 19.97 -1.88 0.83
N PHE A 51 19.80 -0.56 0.85
CA PHE A 51 20.22 0.31 1.95
C PHE A 51 19.02 0.64 2.83
N LEU A 52 19.13 0.43 4.14
CA LEU A 52 18.09 0.74 5.12
C LEU A 52 18.34 2.13 5.73
N GLN A 53 17.30 2.96 5.73
CA GLN A 53 17.35 4.32 6.28
C GLN A 53 16.63 4.37 7.65
N PRO A 54 17.04 5.27 8.57
CA PRO A 54 16.38 5.43 9.87
C PRO A 54 14.88 5.76 9.80
N SER A 55 14.43 6.33 8.67
CA SER A 55 13.03 6.67 8.39
C SER A 55 12.15 5.46 8.05
N MET A 56 12.59 4.22 8.33
CA MET A 56 11.89 2.98 7.97
C MET A 56 11.60 2.88 6.46
N THR A 57 12.52 3.42 5.65
CA THR A 57 12.52 3.28 4.19
C THR A 57 13.73 2.47 3.76
N TRP A 58 13.62 1.88 2.58
CA TRP A 58 14.72 1.18 1.93
C TRP A 58 14.95 1.79 0.57
N THR A 59 16.19 1.69 0.12
CA THR A 59 16.64 2.20 -1.16
C THR A 59 17.42 1.12 -1.90
N LYS A 60 17.21 0.99 -3.20
CA LYS A 60 17.99 0.13 -4.09
C LYS A 60 18.38 0.88 -5.35
N ILE A 61 19.65 0.78 -5.72
CA ILE A 61 20.13 1.25 -7.03
C ILE A 61 19.78 0.18 -8.06
N LEU A 62 19.08 0.58 -9.11
CA LEU A 62 18.71 -0.23 -10.26
C LEU A 62 19.86 -0.27 -11.27
N ASP A 63 19.84 -1.23 -12.20
CA ASP A 63 20.92 -1.44 -13.16
C ASP A 63 21.05 -0.30 -14.19
N ASP A 64 19.99 0.49 -14.37
CA ASP A 64 19.93 1.69 -15.21
C ASP A 64 20.42 2.97 -14.50
N GLY A 65 20.81 2.86 -13.22
CA GLY A 65 21.22 3.99 -12.40
C GLY A 65 20.07 4.74 -11.74
N GLU A 66 18.83 4.29 -11.91
CA GLU A 66 17.69 4.82 -11.16
C GLU A 66 17.70 4.30 -9.71
N ILE A 67 16.92 4.96 -8.86
CA ILE A 67 16.81 4.61 -7.46
C ILE A 67 15.37 4.18 -7.15
N ALA A 68 15.20 2.92 -6.77
CA ALA A 68 13.96 2.46 -6.17
C ALA A 68 13.95 2.82 -4.67
N VAL A 69 12.90 3.49 -4.23
CA VAL A 69 12.63 3.80 -2.82
C VAL A 69 11.34 3.12 -2.42
N GLY A 70 11.33 2.49 -1.24
CA GLY A 70 10.13 1.90 -0.69
C GLY A 70 10.10 1.98 0.83
N ILE A 71 8.96 1.57 1.39
CA ILE A 71 8.72 1.55 2.83
C ILE A 71 9.10 0.17 3.38
N HIS A 72 9.66 0.13 4.58
CA HIS A 72 9.98 -1.11 5.26
C HIS A 72 8.69 -1.87 5.63
N PRO A 73 8.57 -3.16 5.29
CA PRO A 73 7.31 -3.90 5.48
C PRO A 73 6.92 -4.10 6.95
N ILE A 74 7.86 -3.98 7.89
CA ILE A 74 7.54 -3.93 9.34
C ILE A 74 6.62 -2.76 9.67
N LEU A 75 6.69 -1.63 8.95
CA LEU A 75 5.87 -0.46 9.24
C LEU A 75 4.37 -0.77 9.11
N MET A 76 3.98 -1.65 8.19
CA MET A 76 2.58 -2.08 8.05
C MET A 76 2.10 -2.91 9.25
N GLY A 77 2.98 -3.67 9.90
CA GLY A 77 2.64 -4.38 11.14
C GLY A 77 2.48 -3.45 12.34
N VAL A 78 3.12 -2.27 12.33
CA VAL A 78 3.07 -1.29 13.41
C VAL A 78 1.91 -0.31 13.25
N VAL A 79 1.71 0.19 12.02
CA VAL A 79 0.77 1.27 11.70
C VAL A 79 -0.56 0.72 11.14
N GLY A 80 -0.57 -0.50 10.62
CA GLY A 80 -1.70 -1.07 9.89
C GLY A 80 -1.62 -0.83 8.39
N GLU A 81 -2.64 -1.28 7.65
CA GLU A 81 -2.74 -1.02 6.21
C GLU A 81 -3.03 0.48 5.95
N PRO A 82 -2.30 1.14 5.03
CA PRO A 82 -2.55 2.52 4.69
C PRO A 82 -3.81 2.68 3.83
N ASP A 83 -4.66 3.65 4.17
CA ASP A 83 -5.84 4.00 3.36
C ASP A 83 -5.49 4.59 1.98
N ALA A 84 -4.35 5.30 1.91
CA ALA A 84 -3.80 5.92 0.72
C ALA A 84 -2.27 6.06 0.82
N ILE A 85 -1.62 6.06 -0.34
CA ILE A 85 -0.19 6.37 -0.49
C ILE A 85 -0.09 7.58 -1.43
N GLU A 86 0.44 8.68 -0.91
CA GLU A 86 0.69 9.88 -1.70
C GLU A 86 2.11 9.82 -2.25
N LEU A 87 2.25 9.87 -3.57
CA LEU A 87 3.54 9.95 -4.26
C LEU A 87 3.73 11.35 -4.82
N HIS A 88 4.98 11.80 -4.84
CA HIS A 88 5.35 13.01 -5.58
C HIS A 88 5.15 12.83 -7.07
N GLU A 89 4.92 13.94 -7.77
CA GLU A 89 4.83 13.93 -9.22
C GLU A 89 6.16 13.50 -9.86
N PRO A 90 6.13 12.68 -10.92
CA PRO A 90 7.32 12.30 -11.65
C PRO A 90 8.11 13.53 -12.12
N GLY A 91 9.43 13.52 -11.94
CA GLY A 91 10.31 14.61 -12.34
C GLY A 91 10.44 15.76 -11.32
N LEU A 92 9.74 15.69 -10.18
CA LEU A 92 9.95 16.63 -9.09
C LEU A 92 11.37 16.45 -8.51
N GLN A 93 12.12 17.54 -8.41
CA GLN A 93 13.44 17.53 -7.76
C GLN A 93 13.29 17.64 -6.25
N ILE A 94 13.82 16.65 -5.53
CA ILE A 94 13.75 16.57 -4.07
C ILE A 94 15.11 16.99 -3.51
N ALA A 95 15.10 17.90 -2.53
CA ALA A 95 16.31 18.27 -1.81
C ALA A 95 16.79 17.12 -0.91
N LYS A 96 18.10 17.06 -0.67
CA LYS A 96 18.75 16.07 0.18
C LYS A 96 18.53 16.35 1.67
#